data_AF-A0A955IRC7-F1
#
_entry.id   AF-A0A955IRC7-F1
#
_cell.length_a   1.000
_cell.length_b   1.000
_cell.length_c   1.000
_cell.angle_alpha   90.00
_cell.angle_beta   90.00
_cell.angle_gamma   90.00
#
_symmetry.space_group_name_H-M   'P 1'
#
loop_
_entity.id
_entity.type
_entity.pdbx_description
1 polymer ?
#
loop_
_entity_poly.entity_id
_entity_poly.type
_entity_poly.pdbx_seq_one_letter_code
_entity_poly.pdbx_strand_id
1 'polypeptide(L)'
;MKFSETCWHTLLTMGFAAGIAAAPVAAQTVTAPTETPAEVAADLWTAAMEGHLDQVEAVVDQWRAEPQAGPLVARTGTTLEQLRANRAKSNEERLAARNEAYTEMESHIGNDELLLALESAIKVQSRSADFSATLDDPKIASLVAEARAALPDVLRDNDWLYARELLFYLRTLYEDTDRYDDHKYFNRELERINQRVTLLAQYAPRRLHELRARRAERVGDEPVGEFNPKTAQDWRERLDGVTERILRSSLGKAAQEHVEQFGWRPMLEGGLEAMQVLATTRALDETFPRLGDAERVNKWVDLVHQLERSLAEVPNDELNGRLFSRILDELLLANEKTLELPREVVFREFGDGAIYHLDRYTEIIWPDALRRFNQATVGNFVGVGI
;
A
#
# COMPACT_ATOMS: atom_id res chain seq x y z
N MET A 1 -11.56 -2.86 20.63
CA MET A 1 -12.97 -2.59 20.28
C MET A 1 -13.37 -3.52 19.13
N LYS A 2 -14.47 -4.28 19.25
CA LYS A 2 -14.91 -5.27 18.24
C LYS A 2 -15.58 -4.56 17.05
N PHE A 3 -15.00 -4.66 15.86
CA PHE A 3 -15.66 -4.30 14.60
C PHE A 3 -16.39 -5.54 14.05
N SER A 4 -17.68 -5.39 13.73
CA SER A 4 -18.51 -6.47 13.19
C SER A 4 -18.51 -6.47 11.65
N GLU A 5 -18.10 -7.59 11.08
CA GLU A 5 -18.26 -7.98 9.68
C GLU A 5 -19.74 -8.22 9.34
N THR A 6 -20.41 -7.28 8.66
CA THR A 6 -21.71 -7.54 8.03
C THR A 6 -21.99 -6.51 6.95
N CYS A 7 -21.27 -6.57 5.82
CA CYS A 7 -21.68 -5.87 4.60
C CYS A 7 -20.96 -6.45 3.36
N TRP A 8 -21.15 -7.72 2.99
CA TRP A 8 -20.75 -8.14 1.63
C TRP A 8 -21.56 -9.25 0.94
N HIS A 9 -22.54 -9.92 1.56
CA HIS A 9 -23.26 -11.00 0.86
C HIS A 9 -24.77 -11.01 1.06
N THR A 10 -25.51 -10.46 0.10
CA THR A 10 -26.81 -11.02 -0.30
C THR A 10 -27.21 -10.50 -1.68
N LEU A 11 -27.24 -11.38 -2.69
CA LEU A 11 -28.33 -11.51 -3.68
C LEU A 11 -27.89 -12.41 -4.84
N LEU A 12 -28.10 -13.71 -4.67
CA LEU A 12 -28.36 -14.59 -5.80
C LEU A 12 -29.20 -15.77 -5.35
N THR A 13 -30.21 -16.08 -6.16
CA THR A 13 -31.08 -17.28 -6.14
C THR A 13 -32.29 -17.28 -5.20
N MET A 14 -33.43 -16.86 -5.72
CA MET A 14 -34.69 -17.59 -5.52
C MET A 14 -35.47 -17.63 -6.84
N GLY A 15 -35.50 -18.81 -7.44
CA GLY A 15 -36.40 -19.14 -8.54
C GLY A 15 -37.78 -19.46 -7.99
N PHE A 16 -38.80 -18.83 -8.57
CA PHE A 16 -40.19 -19.22 -8.41
C PHE A 16 -40.72 -19.70 -9.76
N ALA A 17 -41.05 -20.98 -9.83
CA ALA A 17 -41.89 -21.54 -10.87
C ALA A 17 -43.36 -21.24 -10.51
N ALA A 18 -44.07 -20.56 -11.40
CA ALA A 18 -45.53 -20.46 -11.36
C ALA A 18 -46.07 -20.59 -12.79
N GLY A 19 -46.88 -21.63 -13.00
CA GLY A 19 -47.52 -21.93 -14.29
C GLY A 19 -48.55 -20.87 -14.66
N ILE A 20 -48.54 -20.48 -15.94
CA ILE A 20 -49.50 -19.56 -16.53
C ILE A 20 -50.61 -20.40 -17.17
N ALA A 21 -51.82 -20.33 -16.61
CA ALA A 21 -53.04 -20.69 -17.32
C ALA A 21 -53.39 -19.54 -18.28
N ALA A 22 -53.46 -19.83 -19.58
CA ALA A 22 -53.83 -18.87 -20.60
C ALA A 22 -55.34 -18.60 -20.58
N ALA A 23 -55.72 -17.37 -20.24
CA ALA A 23 -57.03 -16.83 -20.59
C ALA A 23 -56.86 -15.86 -21.78
N PRO A 24 -57.76 -15.88 -22.79
CA PRO A 24 -57.66 -14.98 -23.92
C PRO A 24 -58.03 -13.56 -23.48
N VAL A 25 -57.03 -12.68 -23.36
CA VAL A 25 -57.24 -11.24 -23.19
C VAL A 25 -57.62 -10.66 -24.55
N ALA A 26 -58.80 -10.06 -24.62
CA ALA A 26 -59.27 -9.31 -25.78
C ALA A 26 -58.23 -8.24 -26.16
N ALA A 27 -57.92 -8.16 -27.45
CA ALA A 27 -57.03 -7.14 -27.99
C ALA A 27 -57.61 -5.75 -27.74
N GLN A 28 -57.17 -5.10 -26.67
CA GLN A 28 -57.23 -3.65 -26.57
C GLN A 28 -56.15 -3.11 -27.51
N THR A 29 -56.58 -2.44 -28.57
CA THR A 29 -55.72 -1.55 -29.35
C THR A 29 -55.13 -0.51 -28.41
N VAL A 30 -53.93 -0.79 -27.89
CA VAL A 30 -53.07 0.20 -27.27
C VAL A 30 -52.62 1.11 -28.39
N THR A 31 -53.20 2.31 -28.46
CA THR A 31 -52.61 3.41 -29.23
C THR A 31 -51.16 3.56 -28.77
N ALA A 32 -50.23 3.37 -29.70
CA ALA A 32 -48.80 3.50 -29.44
C ALA A 32 -48.52 4.86 -28.78
N PRO A 33 -47.67 4.92 -27.73
CA PRO A 33 -47.26 6.20 -27.19
C PRO A 33 -46.56 6.99 -28.30
N THR A 34 -46.88 8.28 -28.39
CA THR A 34 -46.24 9.25 -29.26
C THR A 34 -44.72 9.07 -29.15
N GLU A 35 -44.08 8.69 -30.27
CA GLU A 35 -42.66 8.38 -30.31
C GLU A 35 -41.86 9.61 -29.81
N THR A 36 -41.07 9.42 -28.76
CA THR A 36 -39.99 10.36 -28.45
C THR A 36 -39.13 10.45 -29.72
N PRO A 37 -38.88 11.65 -30.29
CA PRO A 37 -38.15 11.76 -31.54
C PRO A 37 -36.80 11.05 -31.41
N ALA A 38 -36.48 10.15 -32.34
CA ALA A 38 -35.30 9.27 -32.27
C ALA A 38 -33.97 10.04 -32.05
N GLU A 39 -33.91 11.29 -32.51
CA GLU A 39 -32.78 12.20 -32.32
C GLU A 39 -32.58 12.57 -30.83
N VAL A 40 -33.64 12.86 -30.08
CA VAL A 40 -33.54 13.23 -28.66
C VAL A 40 -33.18 12.03 -27.77
N ALA A 41 -33.60 10.82 -28.17
CA ALA A 41 -33.16 9.59 -27.51
C ALA A 41 -31.67 9.29 -27.74
N ALA A 42 -31.16 9.62 -28.93
CA ALA A 42 -29.74 9.49 -29.25
C ALA A 42 -28.87 10.51 -28.48
N ASP A 43 -29.34 11.75 -28.35
CA ASP A 43 -28.65 12.81 -27.59
C ASP A 43 -28.62 12.49 -26.09
N LEU A 44 -29.73 12.01 -25.52
CA LEU A 44 -29.79 11.55 -24.13
C LEU A 44 -28.84 10.38 -23.88
N TRP A 45 -28.79 9.42 -24.81
CA TRP A 45 -27.89 8.27 -24.71
C TRP A 45 -26.42 8.69 -24.81
N THR A 46 -26.10 9.62 -25.70
CA THR A 46 -24.75 10.16 -25.86
C THR A 46 -24.31 10.92 -24.61
N ALA A 47 -25.16 11.81 -24.08
CA ALA A 47 -24.91 12.52 -22.83
C ALA A 47 -24.71 11.57 -21.64
N ALA A 48 -25.48 10.48 -21.57
CA ALA A 48 -25.31 9.47 -20.53
C ALA A 48 -24.00 8.69 -20.68
N MET A 49 -23.62 8.32 -21.91
CA MET A 49 -22.36 7.63 -22.21
C MET A 49 -21.13 8.50 -21.92
N GLU A 50 -21.23 9.80 -22.14
CA GLU A 50 -20.16 10.77 -21.89
C GLU A 50 -20.13 11.28 -20.42
N GLY A 51 -21.07 10.83 -19.59
CA GLY A 51 -21.14 11.21 -18.17
C GLY A 51 -21.70 12.61 -17.92
N HIS A 52 -22.31 13.24 -18.93
CA HIS A 52 -22.94 14.56 -18.85
C HIS A 52 -24.32 14.49 -18.19
N LEU A 53 -24.32 14.15 -16.91
CA LEU A 53 -25.56 13.87 -16.18
C LEU A 53 -26.45 15.10 -16.01
N ASP A 54 -25.89 16.31 -15.94
CA ASP A 54 -26.70 17.54 -15.92
C ASP A 54 -27.53 17.71 -17.20
N GLN A 55 -26.99 17.27 -18.34
CA GLN A 55 -27.71 17.29 -19.63
C GLN A 55 -28.79 16.20 -19.66
N VAL A 56 -28.47 15.00 -19.17
CA VAL A 56 -29.45 13.90 -19.00
C VAL A 56 -30.61 14.34 -18.12
N GLU A 57 -30.31 15.00 -17.01
CA GLU A 57 -31.29 15.54 -16.07
C GLU A 57 -32.19 16.60 -16.73
N ALA A 58 -31.60 17.55 -17.47
CA ALA A 58 -32.35 18.60 -18.16
C ALA A 58 -33.30 18.05 -19.23
N VAL A 59 -32.88 17.05 -20.01
CA VAL A 59 -33.70 16.42 -21.05
C VAL A 59 -34.90 15.67 -20.44
N VAL A 60 -34.68 14.93 -19.34
CA VAL A 60 -35.76 14.21 -18.65
C VAL A 60 -36.76 15.18 -18.01
N ASP A 61 -36.30 16.28 -17.42
CA ASP A 61 -37.18 17.31 -16.87
C ASP A 61 -37.99 18.02 -17.98
N GLN A 62 -37.39 18.27 -19.14
CA GLN A 62 -38.08 18.81 -20.32
C GLN A 62 -39.20 17.87 -20.78
N TRP A 63 -38.94 16.57 -20.93
CA TRP A 63 -39.96 15.59 -21.32
C TRP A 63 -41.10 15.49 -20.31
N ARG A 64 -40.83 15.65 -19.03
CA ARG A 64 -41.87 15.68 -17.98
C ARG A 64 -42.78 16.90 -18.08
N ALA A 65 -42.28 18.02 -18.59
CA ALA A 65 -43.06 19.24 -18.75
C ALA A 65 -44.04 19.19 -19.94
N GLU A 66 -43.92 18.18 -20.81
CA GLU A 66 -44.80 18.04 -21.98
C GLU A 66 -46.20 17.51 -21.60
N PRO A 67 -47.29 18.10 -22.13
CA PRO A 67 -48.67 17.72 -21.79
C PRO A 67 -49.06 16.27 -22.11
N GLN A 68 -48.27 15.54 -22.91
CA GLN A 68 -48.51 14.16 -23.32
C GLN A 68 -47.38 13.20 -22.91
N ALA A 69 -46.65 13.52 -21.84
CA ALA A 69 -45.60 12.64 -21.33
C ALA A 69 -46.15 11.21 -21.05
N GLY A 70 -45.64 10.23 -21.79
CA GLY A 70 -46.05 8.82 -21.65
C GLY A 70 -45.65 8.21 -20.31
N PRO A 71 -46.19 7.03 -19.95
CA PRO A 71 -45.93 6.37 -18.66
C PRO A 71 -44.46 6.03 -18.41
N LEU A 72 -43.67 5.83 -19.48
CA LEU A 72 -42.22 5.62 -19.38
C LEU A 72 -41.49 6.89 -18.91
N VAL A 73 -41.84 8.07 -19.45
CA VAL A 73 -41.26 9.36 -19.03
C VAL A 73 -41.58 9.65 -17.57
N ALA A 74 -42.81 9.38 -17.14
CA ALA A 74 -43.21 9.51 -15.75
C ALA A 74 -42.37 8.62 -14.81
N ARG A 75 -42.17 7.33 -15.18
CA ARG A 75 -41.34 6.39 -14.42
C ARG A 75 -39.88 6.82 -14.37
N THR A 76 -39.29 7.20 -15.50
CA THR A 76 -37.90 7.68 -15.58
C THR A 76 -37.69 8.90 -14.70
N GLY A 77 -38.63 9.84 -14.72
CA GLY A 77 -38.54 11.00 -13.85
C GLY A 77 -38.66 10.68 -12.36
N THR A 78 -39.47 9.69 -11.96
CA THR A 78 -39.49 9.22 -10.56
C THR A 78 -38.15 8.60 -10.16
N THR A 79 -37.52 7.82 -11.05
CA THR A 79 -36.17 7.28 -10.80
C THR A 79 -35.13 8.39 -10.71
N LEU A 80 -35.26 9.46 -11.51
CA LEU A 80 -34.36 10.62 -11.43
C LEU A 80 -34.53 11.40 -10.13
N GLU A 81 -35.76 11.60 -9.65
CA GLU A 81 -36.03 12.18 -8.33
C GLU A 81 -35.41 11.35 -7.20
N GLN A 82 -35.51 10.02 -7.28
CA GLN A 82 -34.86 9.12 -6.31
C GLN A 82 -33.34 9.24 -6.37
N LEU A 83 -32.74 9.31 -7.57
CA LEU A 83 -31.30 9.51 -7.73
C LEU A 83 -30.86 10.85 -7.12
N ARG A 84 -31.57 11.94 -7.41
CA ARG A 84 -31.30 13.28 -6.85
C ARG A 84 -31.40 13.27 -5.32
N ALA A 85 -32.46 12.68 -4.77
CA ALA A 85 -32.65 12.56 -3.32
C ALA A 85 -31.52 11.74 -2.68
N ASN A 86 -31.13 10.62 -3.28
CA ASN A 86 -30.02 9.79 -2.81
C ASN A 86 -28.68 10.54 -2.85
N ARG A 87 -28.43 11.33 -3.90
CA ARG A 87 -27.22 12.17 -4.02
C ARG A 87 -27.18 13.29 -3.00
N ALA A 88 -28.29 14.00 -2.82
CA ALA A 88 -28.40 15.06 -1.81
C ALA A 88 -28.14 14.48 -0.42
N LYS A 89 -28.78 13.36 -0.09
CA LYS A 89 -28.58 12.66 1.18
C LYS A 89 -27.13 12.18 1.35
N SER A 90 -26.55 11.55 0.32
CA SER A 90 -25.15 11.09 0.36
C SER A 90 -24.16 12.25 0.54
N ASN A 91 -24.41 13.39 -0.10
CA ASN A 91 -23.61 14.60 0.08
C ASN A 91 -23.75 15.18 1.48
N GLU A 92 -24.96 15.21 2.04
CA GLU A 92 -25.22 15.65 3.42
C GLU A 92 -24.49 14.76 4.43
N GLU A 93 -24.64 13.43 4.30
CA GLU A 93 -23.96 12.45 5.16
C GLU A 93 -22.43 12.55 5.04
N ARG A 94 -21.90 12.71 3.81
CA ARG A 94 -20.47 12.91 3.57
C ARG A 94 -19.96 14.20 4.23
N LEU A 95 -20.69 15.31 4.11
CA LEU A 95 -20.31 16.58 4.72
C LEU A 95 -20.35 16.51 6.24
N ALA A 96 -21.39 15.88 6.81
CA ALA A 96 -21.50 15.66 8.24
C ALA A 96 -20.33 14.82 8.78
N ALA A 97 -20.02 13.69 8.13
CA ALA A 97 -18.88 12.85 8.50
C ALA A 97 -17.52 13.58 8.35
N ARG A 98 -17.38 14.42 7.32
CA ARG A 98 -16.18 15.26 7.15
C ARG A 98 -16.02 16.25 8.30
N ASN A 99 -17.09 16.91 8.73
CA ASN A 99 -17.07 17.87 9.83
C ASN A 99 -16.78 17.19 11.18
N GLU A 100 -17.32 15.98 11.39
CA GLU A 100 -17.02 15.15 12.55
C GLU A 100 -15.53 14.79 12.60
N ALA A 101 -14.97 14.27 11.49
CA ALA A 101 -13.55 13.98 11.37
C ALA A 101 -12.66 15.21 11.57
N TYR A 102 -13.10 16.39 11.12
CA TYR A 102 -12.39 17.65 11.34
C TYR A 102 -12.38 18.05 12.83
N THR A 103 -13.50 17.84 13.53
CA THR A 103 -13.61 18.10 14.97
C THR A 103 -12.73 17.13 15.78
N GLU A 104 -12.69 15.85 15.39
CA GLU A 104 -11.79 14.85 15.96
C GLU A 104 -10.32 15.26 15.75
N MET A 105 -9.95 15.67 14.53
CA MET A 105 -8.61 16.16 14.21
C MET A 105 -8.21 17.36 15.08
N GLU A 106 -9.10 18.34 15.25
CA GLU A 106 -8.84 19.50 16.12
C GLU A 106 -8.64 19.11 17.58
N SER A 107 -9.41 18.14 18.07
CA SER A 107 -9.23 17.61 19.41
C SER A 107 -7.85 16.97 19.58
N HIS A 108 -7.40 16.16 18.62
CA HIS A 108 -6.09 15.53 18.66
C HIS A 108 -4.95 16.55 18.55
N ILE A 109 -5.11 17.60 17.73
CA ILE A 109 -4.18 18.74 17.70
C ILE A 109 -4.09 19.40 19.09
N GLY A 110 -5.24 19.63 19.73
CA GLY A 110 -5.30 20.26 21.06
C GLY A 110 -4.65 19.43 22.18
N ASN A 111 -4.55 18.11 21.99
CA ASN A 111 -3.97 17.16 22.92
C ASN A 111 -2.51 16.78 22.61
N ASP A 112 -1.90 17.37 21.58
CA ASP A 112 -0.54 17.02 21.11
C ASP A 112 -0.42 15.56 20.60
N GLU A 113 -1.50 15.03 20.02
CA GLU A 113 -1.60 13.64 19.54
C GLU A 113 -1.37 13.57 18.02
N LEU A 114 -0.15 13.88 17.57
CA LEU A 114 0.19 14.05 16.14
C LEU A 114 -0.27 12.89 15.24
N LEU A 115 -0.06 11.62 15.64
CA LEU A 115 -0.46 10.47 14.83
C LEU A 115 -1.98 10.36 14.66
N LEU A 116 -2.74 10.61 15.73
CA LEU A 116 -4.20 10.55 15.69
C LEU A 116 -4.75 11.74 14.89
N ALA A 117 -4.13 12.92 15.00
CA ALA A 117 -4.48 14.07 14.19
C ALA A 117 -4.25 13.82 12.68
N LEU A 118 -3.13 13.18 12.31
CA LEU A 118 -2.86 12.78 10.92
C LEU A 118 -3.86 11.73 10.41
N GLU A 119 -4.24 10.76 11.26
CA GLU A 119 -5.27 9.78 10.93
C GLU A 119 -6.62 10.47 10.65
N SER A 120 -7.04 11.39 11.52
CA SER A 120 -8.26 12.17 11.31
C SER A 120 -8.18 13.08 10.09
N ALA A 121 -7.00 13.62 9.75
CA ALA A 121 -6.81 14.38 8.51
C ALA A 121 -7.06 13.53 7.25
N ILE A 122 -6.63 12.26 7.25
CA ILE A 122 -6.95 11.31 6.17
C ILE A 122 -8.45 11.02 6.14
N LYS A 123 -9.10 10.89 7.29
CA LYS A 123 -10.57 10.76 7.35
C LYS A 123 -11.23 11.98 6.69
N VAL A 124 -10.79 13.21 7.00
CA VAL A 124 -11.28 14.43 6.35
C VAL A 124 -11.10 14.38 4.83
N GLN A 125 -9.91 13.99 4.35
CA GLN A 125 -9.60 13.89 2.92
C GLN A 125 -10.46 12.84 2.21
N SER A 126 -10.61 11.64 2.79
CA SER A 126 -11.42 10.56 2.21
C SER A 126 -12.91 10.92 2.06
N ARG A 127 -13.37 11.96 2.78
CA ARG A 127 -14.72 12.53 2.68
C ARG A 127 -14.76 13.82 1.86
N SER A 128 -13.63 14.28 1.32
CA SER A 128 -13.56 15.43 0.42
C SER A 128 -13.93 15.03 -1.01
N ALA A 129 -14.41 15.99 -1.79
CA ALA A 129 -14.56 15.84 -3.24
C ALA A 129 -13.27 16.18 -3.99
N ASP A 130 -12.35 16.87 -3.33
CA ASP A 130 -11.07 17.31 -3.86
C ASP A 130 -9.98 17.05 -2.80
N PHE A 131 -9.08 16.14 -3.13
CA PHE A 131 -8.03 15.69 -2.22
C PHE A 131 -6.90 16.72 -2.14
N SER A 132 -6.60 17.40 -3.25
CA SER A 132 -5.60 18.47 -3.31
C SER A 132 -6.03 19.66 -2.45
N ALA A 133 -7.28 20.11 -2.59
CA ALA A 133 -7.81 21.21 -1.78
C ALA A 133 -7.83 20.90 -0.27
N THR A 134 -7.84 19.62 0.10
CA THR A 134 -7.74 19.22 1.52
C THR A 134 -6.35 19.54 2.09
N LEU A 135 -5.29 19.40 1.29
CA LEU A 135 -3.93 19.76 1.71
C LEU A 135 -3.67 21.27 1.76
N ASP A 136 -4.57 22.07 1.21
CA ASP A 136 -4.54 23.53 1.30
C ASP A 136 -5.23 24.06 2.57
N ASP A 137 -5.94 23.20 3.32
CA ASP A 137 -6.49 23.57 4.62
C ASP A 137 -5.33 23.95 5.58
N PRO A 138 -5.36 25.14 6.21
CA PRO A 138 -4.24 25.60 7.04
C PRO A 138 -3.88 24.67 8.20
N LYS A 139 -4.86 23.97 8.79
CA LYS A 139 -4.61 23.05 9.91
C LYS A 139 -3.97 21.76 9.43
N ILE A 140 -4.46 21.21 8.33
CA ILE A 140 -3.87 20.02 7.71
C ILE A 140 -2.47 20.33 7.19
N ALA A 141 -2.26 21.49 6.55
CA ALA A 141 -0.93 21.92 6.11
C ALA A 141 0.05 22.07 7.29
N SER A 142 -0.41 22.59 8.43
CA SER A 142 0.39 22.68 9.65
C SER A 142 0.76 21.30 10.20
N LEU A 143 -0.20 20.37 10.28
CA LEU A 143 0.04 18.98 10.69
C LEU A 143 1.07 18.27 9.79
N VAL A 144 0.93 18.45 8.48
CA VAL A 144 1.88 17.90 7.50
C VAL A 144 3.28 18.49 7.71
N ALA A 145 3.39 19.80 7.94
CA ALA A 145 4.67 20.45 8.21
C ALA A 145 5.31 19.96 9.50
N GLU A 146 4.53 19.76 10.55
CA GLU A 146 4.97 19.23 11.83
C GLU A 146 5.47 17.79 11.71
N ALA A 147 4.72 16.91 11.04
CA ALA A 147 5.13 15.54 10.76
C ALA A 147 6.43 15.46 9.98
N ARG A 148 6.60 16.33 8.96
CA ARG A 148 7.85 16.45 8.20
C ARG A 148 9.01 16.93 9.07
N ALA A 149 8.77 17.86 9.98
CA ALA A 149 9.79 18.41 10.88
C ALA A 149 10.22 17.40 11.96
N ALA A 150 9.30 16.52 12.41
CA ALA A 150 9.60 15.48 13.39
C ALA A 150 10.44 14.34 12.79
N LEU A 151 10.26 14.01 11.50
CA LEU A 151 10.85 12.83 10.88
C LEU A 151 12.39 12.72 11.04
N PRO A 152 13.21 13.77 10.82
CA PRO A 152 14.66 13.68 11.01
C PRO A 152 15.09 13.24 12.42
N ASP A 153 14.41 13.71 13.45
CA ASP A 153 14.69 13.33 14.83
C ASP A 153 14.27 11.90 15.12
N VAL A 154 13.09 11.49 14.64
CA VAL A 154 12.60 10.11 14.75
C VAL A 154 13.56 9.12 14.06
N LEU A 155 14.08 9.47 12.89
CA LEU A 155 15.07 8.67 12.16
C LEU A 155 16.40 8.59 12.92
N ARG A 156 16.87 9.72 13.47
CA ARG A 156 18.09 9.78 14.29
C ARG A 156 17.98 8.94 15.55
N ASP A 157 16.81 8.91 16.16
CA ASP A 157 16.50 8.12 17.36
C ASP A 157 16.24 6.64 17.06
N ASN A 158 16.21 6.25 15.79
CA ASN A 158 15.94 4.88 15.31
C ASN A 158 14.57 4.36 15.76
N ASP A 159 13.57 5.25 15.94
CA ASP A 159 12.19 4.83 16.20
C ASP A 159 11.49 4.49 14.88
N TRP A 160 11.86 3.33 14.34
CA TRP A 160 11.44 2.89 13.02
C TRP A 160 9.93 2.67 12.90
N LEU A 161 9.24 2.34 14.00
CA LEU A 161 7.78 2.21 13.97
C LEU A 161 7.11 3.57 13.87
N TYR A 162 7.60 4.56 14.62
CA TYR A 162 7.06 5.91 14.50
C TYR A 162 7.34 6.53 13.13
N ALA A 163 8.56 6.37 12.62
CA ALA A 163 8.91 6.83 11.27
C ALA A 163 8.00 6.20 10.21
N ARG A 164 7.69 4.90 10.33
CA ARG A 164 6.79 4.18 9.44
C ARG A 164 5.39 4.78 9.44
N GLU A 165 4.84 5.07 10.62
CA GLU A 165 3.49 5.64 10.74
C GLU A 165 3.42 7.06 10.18
N LEU A 166 4.40 7.91 10.51
CA LEU A 166 4.48 9.26 9.93
C LEU A 166 4.56 9.22 8.41
N LEU A 167 5.44 8.39 7.85
CA LEU A 167 5.60 8.24 6.40
C LEU A 167 4.37 7.63 5.74
N PHE A 168 3.69 6.68 6.39
CA PHE A 168 2.44 6.12 5.90
C PHE A 168 1.35 7.18 5.79
N TYR A 169 1.17 8.00 6.84
CA TYR A 169 0.17 9.06 6.81
C TYR A 169 0.53 10.16 5.81
N LEU A 170 1.79 10.58 5.78
CA LEU A 170 2.28 11.54 4.79
C LEU A 170 2.11 11.03 3.36
N ARG A 171 2.46 9.78 3.07
CA ARG A 171 2.23 9.18 1.74
C ARG A 171 0.74 9.19 1.39
N THR A 172 -0.11 8.73 2.30
CA THR A 172 -1.56 8.58 2.07
C THR A 172 -2.24 9.93 1.87
N LEU A 173 -1.84 10.97 2.61
CA LEU A 173 -2.36 12.33 2.43
C LEU A 173 -2.03 12.92 1.05
N TYR A 174 -0.97 12.46 0.40
CA TYR A 174 -0.57 12.91 -0.93
C TYR A 174 -1.07 11.97 -2.05
N GLU A 175 -1.70 10.85 -1.71
CA GLU A 175 -2.30 9.91 -2.66
C GLU A 175 -3.46 10.59 -3.40
N ASP A 176 -3.57 10.32 -4.71
CA ASP A 176 -4.59 10.91 -5.60
C ASP A 176 -4.65 12.45 -5.61
N THR A 177 -3.54 13.11 -5.28
CA THR A 177 -3.38 14.57 -5.41
C THR A 177 -2.55 14.94 -6.64
N ASP A 178 -2.53 16.24 -6.98
CA ASP A 178 -1.65 16.83 -7.98
C ASP A 178 -0.18 16.94 -7.51
N ARG A 179 0.11 16.63 -6.23
CA ARG A 179 1.43 16.70 -5.60
C ARG A 179 2.20 15.38 -5.70
N TYR A 180 2.34 14.88 -6.94
CA TYR A 180 2.90 13.56 -7.25
C TYR A 180 4.32 13.32 -6.70
N ASP A 181 5.19 14.33 -6.76
CA ASP A 181 6.59 14.20 -6.33
C ASP A 181 6.71 13.91 -4.82
N ASP A 182 5.86 14.55 -4.01
CA ASP A 182 5.79 14.31 -2.57
C ASP A 182 5.27 12.90 -2.25
N HIS A 183 4.20 12.47 -2.95
CA HIS A 183 3.71 11.09 -2.83
C HIS A 183 4.83 10.08 -3.14
N LYS A 184 5.53 10.26 -4.26
CA LYS A 184 6.63 9.39 -4.67
C LYS A 184 7.79 9.39 -3.66
N TYR A 185 8.14 10.56 -3.13
CA TYR A 185 9.15 10.70 -2.10
C TYR A 185 8.78 9.90 -0.84
N PHE A 186 7.59 10.13 -0.29
CA PHE A 186 7.16 9.44 0.93
C PHE A 186 6.95 7.95 0.73
N ASN A 187 6.47 7.53 -0.44
CA ASN A 187 6.35 6.11 -0.77
C ASN A 187 7.72 5.43 -0.74
N ARG A 188 8.74 6.02 -1.38
CA ARG A 188 10.10 5.46 -1.38
C ARG A 188 10.69 5.39 0.02
N GLU A 189 10.56 6.46 0.81
CA GLU A 189 11.06 6.46 2.19
C GLU A 189 10.31 5.45 3.06
N LEU A 190 8.99 5.31 2.89
CA LEU A 190 8.20 4.31 3.60
C LEU A 190 8.68 2.89 3.29
N GLU A 191 8.99 2.56 2.03
CA GLU A 191 9.49 1.23 1.69
C GLU A 191 10.84 0.91 2.32
N ARG A 192 11.75 1.90 2.36
CA ARG A 192 13.01 1.77 3.10
C ARG A 192 12.77 1.49 4.58
N ILE A 193 11.83 2.19 5.22
CA ILE A 193 11.50 1.95 6.62
C ILE A 193 10.81 0.59 6.81
N ASN A 194 9.93 0.17 5.91
CA ASN A 194 9.32 -1.16 5.94
C ASN A 194 10.39 -2.25 5.92
N GLN A 195 11.40 -2.11 5.06
CA GLN A 195 12.53 -3.04 5.02
C GLN A 195 13.29 -3.09 6.35
N ARG A 196 13.56 -1.93 6.98
CA ARG A 196 14.16 -1.89 8.32
C ARG A 196 13.32 -2.64 9.35
N VAL A 197 12.00 -2.43 9.36
CA VAL A 197 11.10 -3.13 10.30
C VAL A 197 11.13 -4.64 10.05
N THR A 198 11.18 -5.09 8.80
CA THR A 198 11.35 -6.51 8.45
C THR A 198 12.68 -7.06 8.98
N LEU A 199 13.78 -6.32 8.83
CA LEU A 199 15.08 -6.69 9.39
C LEU A 199 15.04 -6.81 10.92
N LEU A 200 14.37 -5.90 11.62
CA LEU A 200 14.21 -5.98 13.08
C LEU A 200 13.39 -7.22 13.47
N ALA A 201 12.30 -7.50 12.76
CA ALA A 201 11.49 -8.68 13.01
C ALA A 201 12.30 -9.97 12.84
N GLN A 202 13.26 -9.99 11.91
CA GLN A 202 14.09 -11.13 11.63
C GLN A 202 15.30 -11.25 12.57
N TYR A 203 15.99 -10.14 12.84
CA TYR A 203 17.32 -10.15 13.46
C TYR A 203 17.41 -9.39 14.79
N ALA A 204 16.43 -8.57 15.16
CA ALA A 204 16.45 -7.82 16.43
C ALA A 204 15.04 -7.81 17.09
N PRO A 205 14.48 -8.98 17.41
CA PRO A 205 13.10 -9.10 17.89
C PRO A 205 12.88 -8.41 19.23
N ARG A 206 13.92 -8.30 20.10
CA ARG A 206 13.80 -7.56 21.36
C ARG A 206 13.74 -6.06 21.09
N ARG A 207 14.59 -5.52 20.21
CA ARG A 207 14.49 -4.11 19.79
C ARG A 207 13.13 -3.79 19.16
N LEU A 208 12.60 -4.67 18.31
CA LEU A 208 11.26 -4.48 17.75
C LEU A 208 10.17 -4.46 18.83
N HIS A 209 10.31 -5.31 19.85
CA HIS A 209 9.40 -5.33 21.00
C HIS A 209 9.46 -4.01 21.80
N GLU A 210 10.66 -3.47 22.05
CA GLU A 210 10.84 -2.16 22.70
C GLU A 210 10.14 -1.04 21.91
N LEU A 211 10.27 -1.03 20.58
CA LEU A 211 9.58 -0.06 19.74
C LEU A 211 8.05 -0.20 19.80
N ARG A 212 7.52 -1.43 19.88
CA ARG A 212 6.07 -1.66 20.05
C ARG A 212 5.57 -1.11 21.38
N ALA A 213 6.34 -1.27 22.46
CA ALA A 213 6.00 -0.71 23.76
C ALA A 213 5.94 0.83 23.71
N ARG A 214 6.96 1.48 23.11
CA ARG A 214 6.97 2.94 22.91
C ARG A 214 5.79 3.42 22.07
N ARG A 215 5.45 2.69 21.02
CA ARG A 215 4.27 2.99 20.19
C ARG A 215 2.99 2.92 21.02
N ALA A 216 2.80 1.85 21.79
CA ALA A 216 1.59 1.67 22.60
C ALA A 216 1.42 2.81 23.60
N GLU A 217 2.50 3.21 24.27
CA GLU A 217 2.51 4.38 25.17
C GLU A 217 2.13 5.67 24.44
N ARG A 218 2.68 5.91 23.25
CA ARG A 218 2.41 7.13 22.45
C ARG A 218 0.94 7.29 22.06
N VAL A 219 0.26 6.19 21.73
CA VAL A 219 -1.14 6.24 21.26
C VAL A 219 -2.15 5.90 22.36
N GLY A 220 -1.70 5.67 23.59
CA GLY A 220 -2.57 5.30 24.71
C GLY A 220 -3.17 3.89 24.62
N ASP A 221 -2.55 2.99 23.86
CA ASP A 221 -2.96 1.58 23.75
C ASP A 221 -2.59 0.80 25.03
N GLU A 222 -3.12 -0.42 25.15
CA GLU A 222 -2.76 -1.33 26.25
C GLU A 222 -1.24 -1.62 26.23
N PRO A 223 -0.55 -1.60 27.39
CA PRO A 223 0.86 -1.88 27.47
C PRO A 223 1.22 -3.24 26.88
N VAL A 224 2.27 -3.27 26.05
CA VAL A 224 2.83 -4.53 25.57
C VAL A 224 3.42 -5.28 26.78
N GLY A 225 3.05 -6.55 26.94
CA GLY A 225 3.58 -7.41 28.00
C GLY A 225 5.10 -7.61 27.93
N GLU A 226 5.66 -8.44 28.82
CA GLU A 226 7.11 -8.70 28.81
C GLU A 226 7.56 -9.46 27.55
N PHE A 227 8.75 -9.12 27.06
CA PHE A 227 9.35 -9.83 25.93
C PHE A 227 9.61 -11.29 26.28
N ASN A 228 9.06 -12.22 25.49
CA ASN A 228 9.31 -13.65 25.62
C ASN A 228 10.30 -14.13 24.55
N PRO A 229 11.55 -14.50 24.92
CA PRO A 229 12.54 -14.97 23.95
C PRO A 229 12.13 -16.27 23.23
N LYS A 230 11.24 -17.09 23.81
CA LYS A 230 10.82 -18.37 23.20
C LYS A 230 9.87 -18.19 22.02
N THR A 231 9.18 -17.05 21.92
CA THR A 231 8.31 -16.75 20.78
C THR A 231 9.07 -16.06 19.64
N ALA A 232 10.29 -15.58 19.90
CA ALA A 232 11.20 -15.10 18.87
C ALA A 232 11.78 -16.30 18.13
N GLN A 233 11.52 -16.37 16.82
CA GLN A 233 12.11 -17.40 15.97
C GLN A 233 13.62 -17.19 15.84
N ASP A 234 14.40 -18.27 15.86
CA ASP A 234 15.85 -18.17 15.61
C ASP A 234 16.09 -17.82 14.14
N TRP A 235 16.74 -16.68 13.90
CA TRP A 235 17.09 -16.21 12.56
C TRP A 235 17.98 -17.21 11.82
N ARG A 236 18.78 -18.01 12.55
CA ARG A 236 19.64 -19.03 11.94
C ARG A 236 18.84 -20.10 11.22
N GLU A 237 17.68 -20.48 11.76
CA GLU A 237 16.79 -21.44 11.09
C GLU A 237 16.27 -20.89 9.76
N ARG A 238 16.06 -19.58 9.65
CA ARG A 238 15.62 -18.94 8.39
C ARG A 238 16.73 -18.86 7.35
N LEU A 239 17.99 -18.80 7.79
CA LEU A 239 19.14 -18.75 6.90
C LEU A 239 19.70 -20.13 6.55
N ASP A 240 19.22 -21.18 7.22
CA ASP A 240 19.63 -22.56 6.97
C ASP A 240 19.45 -22.94 5.49
N GLY A 241 20.56 -23.35 4.85
CA GLY A 241 20.60 -23.73 3.44
C GLY A 241 20.65 -22.56 2.44
N VAL A 242 20.65 -21.29 2.88
CA VAL A 242 20.87 -20.15 1.99
C VAL A 242 22.29 -20.25 1.42
N THR A 243 22.42 -20.20 0.08
CA THR A 243 23.72 -20.33 -0.60
C THR A 243 23.83 -19.34 -1.75
N GLU A 244 25.07 -18.96 -2.05
CA GLU A 244 25.43 -18.14 -3.22
C GLU A 244 24.87 -18.70 -4.53
N ARG A 245 24.84 -20.04 -4.67
CA ARG A 245 24.29 -20.73 -5.83
C ARG A 245 22.80 -20.44 -6.03
N ILE A 246 22.02 -20.45 -4.94
CA ILE A 246 20.58 -20.13 -5.00
C ILE A 246 20.43 -18.69 -5.48
N LEU A 247 21.09 -17.75 -4.82
CA LEU A 247 21.07 -16.33 -5.20
C LEU A 247 21.40 -16.11 -6.68
N ARG A 248 22.54 -16.66 -7.14
CA ARG A 248 22.97 -16.55 -8.55
C ARG A 248 21.95 -17.13 -9.53
N SER A 249 21.38 -18.29 -9.21
CA SER A 249 20.37 -18.91 -10.07
C SER A 249 19.07 -18.12 -10.11
N SER A 250 18.62 -17.59 -8.97
CA SER A 250 17.37 -16.84 -8.86
C SER A 250 17.44 -15.51 -9.61
N LEU A 251 18.52 -14.73 -9.41
CA LEU A 251 18.70 -13.47 -10.14
C LEU A 251 18.95 -13.71 -11.63
N GLY A 252 19.71 -14.75 -11.98
CA GLY A 252 19.91 -15.13 -13.38
C GLY A 252 18.60 -15.47 -14.08
N LYS A 253 17.71 -16.18 -13.39
CA LYS A 253 16.37 -16.52 -13.90
C LYS A 253 15.48 -15.28 -14.00
N ALA A 254 15.45 -14.44 -12.96
CA ALA A 254 14.68 -13.20 -12.97
C ALA A 254 15.10 -12.26 -14.10
N ALA A 255 16.41 -12.08 -14.33
CA ALA A 255 16.91 -11.27 -15.45
C ALA A 255 16.45 -11.74 -16.84
N GLN A 256 16.24 -13.05 -17.03
CA GLN A 256 15.97 -13.66 -18.33
C GLN A 256 14.49 -13.90 -18.59
N GLU A 257 13.74 -14.24 -17.53
CA GLU A 257 12.39 -14.78 -17.64
C GLU A 257 11.31 -13.85 -17.05
N HIS A 258 11.70 -12.73 -16.42
CA HIS A 258 10.72 -11.78 -15.88
C HIS A 258 9.88 -11.15 -17.00
N VAL A 259 8.58 -11.02 -16.76
CA VAL A 259 7.57 -10.61 -17.74
C VAL A 259 7.86 -9.23 -18.32
N GLU A 260 8.37 -8.31 -17.50
CA GLU A 260 8.65 -6.92 -17.88
C GLU A 260 10.09 -6.73 -18.37
N GLN A 261 10.92 -7.79 -18.37
CA GLN A 261 12.30 -7.80 -18.86
C GLN A 261 13.17 -6.67 -18.28
N PHE A 262 12.98 -6.38 -16.99
CA PHE A 262 13.71 -5.35 -16.25
C PHE A 262 15.25 -5.45 -16.33
N GLY A 263 15.77 -6.65 -16.65
CA GLY A 263 17.20 -6.89 -16.79
C GLY A 263 17.94 -6.78 -15.44
N TRP A 264 19.26 -6.53 -15.50
CA TRP A 264 20.12 -6.58 -14.32
C TRP A 264 20.17 -5.29 -13.51
N ARG A 265 19.89 -4.13 -14.11
CA ARG A 265 20.05 -2.82 -13.45
C ARG A 265 19.21 -2.70 -12.17
N PRO A 266 17.86 -2.80 -12.21
CA PRO A 266 17.04 -2.60 -11.01
C PRO A 266 17.34 -3.64 -9.93
N MET A 267 17.74 -4.86 -10.32
CA MET A 267 18.16 -5.88 -9.35
C MET A 267 19.46 -5.52 -8.64
N LEU A 268 20.45 -5.01 -9.37
CA LEU A 268 21.72 -4.60 -8.76
C LEU A 268 21.55 -3.37 -7.88
N GLU A 269 20.76 -2.39 -8.33
CA GLU A 269 20.41 -1.20 -7.55
C GLU A 269 19.66 -1.60 -6.27
N GLY A 270 18.64 -2.45 -6.37
CA GLY A 270 17.88 -2.93 -5.22
C GLY A 270 18.68 -3.77 -4.23
N GLY A 271 19.58 -4.62 -4.73
CA GLY A 271 20.48 -5.41 -3.88
C GLY A 271 21.47 -4.53 -3.11
N LEU A 272 22.03 -3.49 -3.74
CA LEU A 272 22.93 -2.53 -3.10
C LEU A 272 22.20 -1.65 -2.08
N GLU A 273 21.01 -1.16 -2.42
CA GLU A 273 20.17 -0.40 -1.49
C GLU A 273 19.84 -1.22 -0.24
N ALA A 274 19.49 -2.50 -0.40
CA ALA A 274 19.24 -3.40 0.72
C ALA A 274 20.48 -3.59 1.61
N MET A 275 21.69 -3.68 1.04
CA MET A 275 22.94 -3.73 1.80
C MET A 275 23.22 -2.45 2.58
N GLN A 276 22.83 -1.29 2.04
CA GLN A 276 22.91 -0.03 2.77
C GLN A 276 21.91 0.01 3.93
N VAL A 277 20.66 -0.39 3.69
CA VAL A 277 19.61 -0.44 4.71
C VAL A 277 19.99 -1.39 5.83
N LEU A 278 20.50 -2.58 5.51
CA LEU A 278 21.00 -3.56 6.47
C LEU A 278 22.08 -2.95 7.37
N ALA A 279 23.13 -2.35 6.78
CA ALA A 279 24.25 -1.82 7.54
C ALA A 279 23.90 -0.60 8.40
N THR A 280 22.96 0.22 7.94
CA THR A 280 22.54 1.45 8.65
C THR A 280 21.39 1.20 9.63
N THR A 281 20.90 -0.03 9.79
CA THR A 281 19.88 -0.35 10.81
C THR A 281 20.57 -0.69 12.12
N ARG A 282 20.88 0.34 12.92
CA ARG A 282 21.73 0.21 14.12
C ARG A 282 21.25 -0.83 15.13
N ALA A 283 19.94 -0.97 15.30
CA ALA A 283 19.33 -1.92 16.24
C ALA A 283 19.65 -3.40 15.94
N LEU A 284 20.19 -3.71 14.75
CA LEU A 284 20.70 -5.03 14.43
C LEU A 284 21.96 -5.41 15.21
N ASP A 285 22.57 -4.47 15.94
CA ASP A 285 23.65 -4.72 16.89
C ASP A 285 23.27 -5.73 18.00
N GLU A 286 21.97 -5.93 18.25
CA GLU A 286 21.43 -7.02 19.08
C GLU A 286 21.97 -8.39 18.65
N THR A 287 22.06 -8.64 17.34
CA THR A 287 22.49 -9.92 16.76
C THR A 287 23.86 -9.85 16.11
N PHE A 288 24.21 -8.70 15.51
CA PHE A 288 25.48 -8.49 14.80
C PHE A 288 26.25 -7.33 15.46
N PRO A 289 27.05 -7.58 16.52
CA PRO A 289 27.65 -6.51 17.33
C PRO A 289 28.47 -5.47 16.56
N ARG A 290 29.06 -5.85 15.42
CA ARG A 290 29.86 -4.96 14.56
C ARG A 290 29.04 -3.89 13.85
N LEU A 291 27.71 -4.04 13.74
CA LEU A 291 26.81 -2.98 13.29
C LEU A 291 26.68 -1.84 14.31
N GLY A 292 27.13 -2.04 15.55
CA GLY A 292 27.23 -0.99 16.56
C GLY A 292 28.46 -0.08 16.39
N ASP A 293 29.42 -0.44 15.53
CA ASP A 293 30.64 0.31 15.27
C ASP A 293 30.47 1.24 14.05
N ALA A 294 30.31 2.54 14.33
CA ALA A 294 30.08 3.55 13.29
C ALA A 294 31.22 3.64 12.27
N GLU A 295 32.47 3.39 12.65
CA GLU A 295 33.60 3.45 11.71
C GLU A 295 33.52 2.31 10.68
N ARG A 296 33.17 1.11 11.14
CA ARG A 296 32.98 -0.06 10.27
C ARG A 296 31.79 0.09 9.36
N VAL A 297 30.67 0.59 9.90
CA VAL A 297 29.46 0.87 9.12
C VAL A 297 29.74 1.93 8.05
N ASN A 298 30.42 3.02 8.38
CA ASN A 298 30.76 4.06 7.41
C ASN A 298 31.66 3.50 6.29
N LYS A 299 32.68 2.71 6.62
CA LYS A 299 33.54 2.05 5.62
C LYS A 299 32.76 1.13 4.67
N TRP A 300 31.78 0.40 5.20
CA TRP A 300 30.89 -0.44 4.39
C TRP A 300 29.99 0.41 3.49
N VAL A 301 29.33 1.42 4.04
CA VAL A 301 28.41 2.30 3.31
C VAL A 301 29.14 3.07 2.20
N ASP A 302 30.35 3.56 2.47
CA ASP A 302 31.19 4.24 1.47
C ASP A 302 31.49 3.34 0.27
N LEU A 303 31.73 2.04 0.50
CA LEU A 303 31.91 1.08 -0.59
C LEU A 303 30.60 0.85 -1.36
N VAL A 304 29.48 0.65 -0.67
CA VAL A 304 28.17 0.47 -1.34
C VAL A 304 27.88 1.68 -2.23
N HIS A 305 28.11 2.90 -1.74
CA HIS A 305 27.98 4.13 -2.55
C HIS A 305 28.98 4.22 -3.70
N GLN A 306 30.18 3.65 -3.59
CA GLN A 306 31.12 3.55 -4.70
C GLN A 306 30.62 2.57 -5.77
N LEU A 307 30.06 1.44 -5.36
CA LEU A 307 29.48 0.43 -6.25
C LEU A 307 28.25 0.97 -6.97
N GLU A 308 27.35 1.67 -6.27
CA GLU A 308 26.17 2.32 -6.85
C GLU A 308 26.55 3.38 -7.89
N ARG A 309 27.51 4.26 -7.56
CA ARG A 309 28.04 5.24 -8.51
C ARG A 309 28.68 4.58 -9.72
N SER A 310 29.45 3.51 -9.50
CA SER A 310 30.08 2.76 -10.60
C SER A 310 29.02 2.11 -11.50
N LEU A 311 27.97 1.52 -10.92
CA LEU A 311 26.87 0.89 -11.63
C LEU A 311 26.06 1.89 -12.48
N ALA A 312 25.89 3.13 -12.01
CA ALA A 312 25.20 4.19 -12.75
C ALA A 312 25.90 4.52 -14.08
N GLU A 313 27.24 4.39 -14.13
CA GLU A 313 28.06 4.67 -15.32
C GLU A 313 28.17 3.46 -16.27
N VAL A 314 27.75 2.26 -15.86
CA VAL A 314 27.85 1.06 -16.70
C VAL A 314 26.78 1.09 -17.80
N PRO A 315 27.15 0.91 -19.09
CA PRO A 315 26.19 0.76 -20.18
C PRO A 315 25.26 -0.45 -20.02
N ASN A 316 24.02 -0.36 -20.50
CA ASN A 316 23.02 -1.43 -20.32
C ASN A 316 23.41 -2.78 -20.94
N ASP A 317 24.19 -2.80 -22.02
CA ASP A 317 24.69 -4.01 -22.68
C ASP A 317 25.81 -4.72 -21.89
N GLU A 318 26.50 -3.99 -21.02
CA GLU A 318 27.50 -4.54 -20.11
C GLU A 318 26.89 -5.08 -18.80
N LEU A 319 25.61 -4.80 -18.54
CA LEU A 319 24.89 -5.31 -17.37
C LEU A 319 24.53 -6.78 -17.53
N ASN A 320 25.28 -7.64 -16.84
CA ASN A 320 25.10 -9.08 -16.92
C ASN A 320 25.51 -9.79 -15.63
N GLY A 321 25.29 -11.10 -15.59
CA GLY A 321 25.64 -11.93 -14.44
C GLY A 321 27.12 -11.90 -14.05
N ARG A 322 28.05 -11.55 -14.95
CA ARG A 322 29.48 -11.40 -14.59
C ARG A 322 29.72 -10.12 -13.79
N LEU A 323 29.06 -9.03 -14.15
CA LEU A 323 29.10 -7.80 -13.36
C LEU A 323 28.51 -8.04 -11.97
N PHE A 324 27.36 -8.72 -11.91
CA PHE A 324 26.78 -9.14 -10.63
C PHE A 324 27.77 -9.95 -9.78
N SER A 325 28.45 -10.96 -10.36
CA SER A 325 29.47 -11.73 -9.63
C SER A 325 30.55 -10.84 -9.03
N ARG A 326 31.06 -9.89 -9.81
CA ARG A 326 32.10 -8.96 -9.36
C ARG A 326 31.62 -8.10 -8.19
N ILE A 327 30.43 -7.50 -8.31
CA ILE A 327 29.81 -6.70 -7.26
C ILE A 327 29.65 -7.53 -5.97
N LEU A 328 29.14 -8.76 -6.10
CA LEU A 328 28.96 -9.64 -4.95
C LEU A 328 30.30 -10.01 -4.28
N ASP A 329 31.33 -10.32 -5.07
CA ASP A 329 32.66 -10.64 -4.54
C ASP A 329 33.29 -9.44 -3.81
N GLU A 330 33.12 -8.23 -4.35
CA GLU A 330 33.57 -6.99 -3.72
C GLU A 330 32.83 -6.72 -2.40
N LEU A 331 31.51 -6.93 -2.36
CA LEU A 331 30.71 -6.85 -1.13
C LEU A 331 31.18 -7.87 -0.10
N LEU A 332 31.39 -9.14 -0.48
CA LEU A 332 31.85 -10.17 0.45
C LEU A 332 33.24 -9.86 1.03
N LEU A 333 34.18 -9.43 0.19
CA LEU A 333 35.52 -9.05 0.63
C LEU A 333 35.49 -7.87 1.61
N ALA A 334 34.60 -6.90 1.36
CA ALA A 334 34.43 -5.78 2.25
C ALA A 334 33.75 -6.15 3.55
N ASN A 335 32.78 -7.07 3.50
CA ASN A 335 32.08 -7.57 4.68
C ASN A 335 33.09 -8.21 5.64
N GLU A 336 33.98 -9.07 5.13
CA GLU A 336 35.06 -9.68 5.91
C GLU A 336 35.97 -8.66 6.60
N LYS A 337 36.20 -7.49 5.98
CA LYS A 337 37.05 -6.42 6.53
C LYS A 337 36.32 -5.46 7.45
N THR A 338 34.98 -5.45 7.44
CA THR A 338 34.16 -4.46 8.14
C THR A 338 33.19 -5.15 9.10
N LEU A 339 32.00 -5.50 8.63
CA LEU A 339 30.85 -5.93 9.42
C LEU A 339 30.91 -7.39 9.87
N GLU A 340 31.68 -8.24 9.17
CA GLU A 340 31.77 -9.69 9.37
C GLU A 340 30.40 -10.36 9.59
N LEU A 341 29.42 -9.98 8.76
CA LEU A 341 28.12 -10.63 8.74
C LEU A 341 28.28 -12.07 8.21
N PRO A 342 27.47 -13.03 8.69
CA PRO A 342 27.37 -14.33 8.04
C PRO A 342 27.06 -14.17 6.55
N ARG A 343 27.71 -14.95 5.69
CA ARG A 343 27.55 -14.83 4.22
C ARG A 343 26.10 -15.05 3.81
N GLU A 344 25.39 -15.92 4.53
CA GLU A 344 23.98 -16.22 4.35
C GLU A 344 23.08 -14.99 4.54
N VAL A 345 23.43 -14.08 5.47
CA VAL A 345 22.73 -12.80 5.65
C VAL A 345 22.95 -11.94 4.41
N VAL A 346 24.20 -11.80 3.97
CA VAL A 346 24.53 -11.00 2.77
C VAL A 346 23.78 -11.54 1.55
N PHE A 347 23.74 -12.86 1.35
CA PHE A 347 23.06 -13.46 0.22
C PHE A 347 21.55 -13.27 0.25
N ARG A 348 20.94 -13.48 1.41
CA ARG A 348 19.49 -13.35 1.58
C ARG A 348 19.06 -11.91 1.35
N GLU A 349 19.65 -10.99 2.10
CA GLU A 349 19.22 -9.59 2.10
C GLU A 349 19.55 -8.90 0.76
N PHE A 350 20.64 -9.27 0.09
CA PHE A 350 20.92 -8.78 -1.26
C PHE A 350 19.89 -9.31 -2.26
N GLY A 351 19.59 -10.62 -2.18
CA GLY A 351 18.64 -11.26 -3.09
C GLY A 351 17.22 -10.73 -2.93
N ASP A 352 16.75 -10.58 -1.70
CA ASP A 352 15.42 -10.05 -1.39
C ASP A 352 15.31 -8.59 -1.85
N GLY A 353 16.34 -7.77 -1.60
CA GLY A 353 16.43 -6.39 -2.11
C GLY A 353 16.42 -6.30 -3.63
N ALA A 354 17.18 -7.17 -4.29
CA ALA A 354 17.27 -7.21 -5.75
C ALA A 354 15.93 -7.54 -6.41
N ILE A 355 15.19 -8.51 -5.86
CA ILE A 355 13.91 -8.92 -6.41
C ILE A 355 12.79 -7.92 -6.09
N TYR A 356 12.84 -7.29 -4.91
CA TYR A 356 11.83 -6.32 -4.48
C TYR A 356 11.66 -5.14 -5.47
N HIS A 357 12.73 -4.74 -6.16
CA HIS A 357 12.71 -3.67 -7.16
C HIS A 357 12.11 -4.07 -8.52
N LEU A 358 11.82 -5.36 -8.74
CA LEU A 358 11.15 -5.80 -9.96
C LEU A 358 9.64 -5.55 -9.84
N ASP A 359 9.00 -6.23 -8.89
CA ASP A 359 7.59 -6.03 -8.57
C ASP A 359 7.26 -6.61 -7.19
N ARG A 360 6.03 -6.37 -6.74
CA ARG A 360 5.51 -6.82 -5.43
C ARG A 360 5.18 -8.32 -5.34
N TYR A 361 5.31 -9.08 -6.44
CA TYR A 361 4.85 -10.47 -6.54
C TYR A 361 5.99 -11.46 -6.80
N THR A 362 7.16 -10.97 -7.19
CA THR A 362 8.35 -11.77 -7.39
C THR A 362 9.07 -11.93 -6.05
N GLU A 363 9.45 -13.17 -5.72
CA GLU A 363 10.18 -13.48 -4.49
C GLU A 363 11.19 -14.60 -4.76
N ILE A 364 12.33 -14.57 -4.06
CA ILE A 364 13.21 -15.74 -3.99
C ILE A 364 12.62 -16.73 -3.00
N ILE A 365 12.24 -17.91 -3.49
CA ILE A 365 11.83 -19.00 -2.61
C ILE A 365 13.07 -19.61 -1.93
N TRP A 366 13.41 -19.09 -0.76
CA TRP A 366 14.50 -19.61 0.07
C TRP A 366 14.17 -20.99 0.67
N PRO A 367 15.19 -21.78 1.07
CA PRO A 367 14.97 -23.12 1.61
C PRO A 367 14.03 -23.18 2.82
N ASP A 368 14.04 -22.17 3.69
CA ASP A 368 13.14 -22.10 4.84
C ASP A 368 11.68 -21.92 4.43
N ALA A 369 11.41 -21.08 3.42
CA ALA A 369 10.08 -20.90 2.84
C ALA A 369 9.56 -22.21 2.25
N LEU A 370 10.40 -22.94 1.50
CA LEU A 370 10.04 -24.24 0.96
C LEU A 370 9.75 -25.27 2.05
N ARG A 371 10.55 -25.29 3.13
CA ARG A 371 10.33 -26.17 4.29
C ARG A 371 9.00 -25.88 4.97
N ARG A 372 8.66 -24.61 5.19
CA ARG A 372 7.37 -24.20 5.77
C ARG A 372 6.20 -24.55 4.86
N PHE A 373 6.33 -24.31 3.56
CA PHE A 373 5.32 -24.68 2.57
C PHE A 373 5.06 -26.20 2.59
N ASN A 374 6.12 -27.00 2.59
CA ASN A 374 6.01 -28.46 2.69
C ASN A 374 5.39 -28.90 4.02
N GLN A 375 5.77 -28.28 5.15
CA GLN A 375 5.16 -28.57 6.45
C GLN A 375 3.66 -28.22 6.47
N ALA A 376 3.26 -27.10 5.89
CA ALA A 376 1.86 -26.69 5.81
C ALA A 376 1.03 -27.58 4.86
N THR A 377 1.65 -28.11 3.81
CA THR A 377 0.97 -28.94 2.79
C THR A 377 0.90 -30.41 3.17
N VAL A 378 1.93 -30.95 3.85
CA VAL A 378 2.04 -32.37 4.23
C VAL A 378 1.63 -32.61 5.69
N GLY A 379 1.80 -31.62 6.56
CA GLY A 379 1.26 -31.65 7.92
C GLY A 379 -0.23 -31.31 7.92
N ASN A 380 -1.00 -31.88 8.86
CA ASN A 380 -2.41 -31.53 9.04
C ASN A 380 -2.55 -30.01 9.16
N PHE A 381 -3.13 -29.40 8.13
CA PHE A 381 -3.34 -27.97 8.01
C PHE A 381 -4.16 -27.46 9.21
N VAL A 382 -3.54 -26.64 10.06
CA VAL A 382 -4.26 -25.82 11.06
C VAL A 382 -4.19 -24.39 10.57
N GLY A 383 -4.96 -24.10 9.51
CA GLY A 383 -5.18 -22.74 9.03
C GLY A 383 -6.57 -22.26 9.41
N VAL A 384 -6.72 -20.94 9.55
CA VAL A 384 -7.99 -20.29 9.94
C VAL A 384 -9.00 -20.21 8.79
N GLY A 385 -8.59 -20.56 7.55
CA GLY A 385 -9.47 -20.65 6.38
C GLY A 385 -10.25 -19.37 6.10
N ILE A 386 -9.54 -18.25 5.92
CA ILE A 386 -10.12 -16.95 5.61
C ILE A 386 -10.12 -16.72 4.11
#